data_AF-A0A3P1SG89-F1
#
_entry.id   AF-A0A3P1SG89-F1
#
_cell.length_a   1.000
_cell.length_b   1.000
_cell.length_c   1.000
_cell.angle_alpha   90.00
_cell.angle_beta   90.00
_cell.angle_gamma   90.00
#
_symmetry.space_group_name_H-M   'P 1'
#
loop_
_entity.id
_entity.type
_entity.pdbx_description
1 polymer ?
#
loop_
_entity_poly.entity_id
_entity_poly.type
_entity_poly.pdbx_seq_one_letter_code
_entity_poly.pdbx_strand_id
1 'polypeptide(L)'
;MWEPGSTPVNKQLGARGAGERRLPQIDNPLLIAAVGVGAMGVGAAVRRLRPGGRGGRPERFAQWVHKSLGTVSVGDAELDAIVRDMTVDVLEGFGKLPLVSVDLYVDDDSPLWTSVLGHDMLEVVSEHVWNNPEIAPVAVRGRLLSVNDGRQIADMEALGFDGEIARPADLFERFGPPASDPTWRS
;
A
#
# COMPACT_ATOMS: atom_id res chain seq x y z
N MET A 1 -19.90 -61.91 31.68
CA MET A 1 -20.95 -61.95 30.65
C MET A 1 -22.21 -61.39 31.29
N TRP A 2 -22.55 -60.14 30.98
CA TRP A 2 -23.65 -59.41 31.60
C TRP A 2 -24.26 -58.50 30.53
N GLU A 3 -25.53 -58.74 30.19
CA GLU A 3 -26.41 -57.78 29.53
C GLU A 3 -27.34 -57.17 30.60
N PRO A 4 -27.61 -55.86 30.51
CA PRO A 4 -28.88 -55.31 30.93
C PRO A 4 -29.65 -54.81 29.69
N GLY A 5 -30.86 -55.33 29.51
CA GLY A 5 -31.77 -54.98 28.42
C GLY A 5 -32.80 -53.90 28.74
N SER A 6 -33.65 -53.68 27.72
CA SER A 6 -35.00 -53.09 27.71
C SER A 6 -35.13 -51.57 27.95
N THR A 7 -35.89 -50.76 27.20
CA THR A 7 -37.01 -50.89 26.20
C THR A 7 -37.28 -49.46 25.64
N PRO A 8 -38.27 -49.16 24.74
CA PRO A 8 -38.65 -49.79 23.47
C PRO A 8 -38.91 -48.76 22.31
N VAL A 9 -39.26 -49.33 21.14
CA VAL A 9 -39.95 -48.85 19.90
C VAL A 9 -40.62 -47.44 19.90
N ASN A 10 -40.70 -46.65 18.82
CA ASN A 10 -41.04 -46.97 17.43
C ASN A 10 -40.71 -45.80 16.45
N LYS A 11 -40.69 -46.10 15.15
CA LYS A 11 -40.37 -45.25 13.98
C LYS A 11 -41.20 -43.96 13.88
N GLN A 12 -40.57 -42.86 13.45
CA GLN A 12 -41.10 -41.99 12.39
C GLN A 12 -40.00 -41.14 11.73
N LEU A 13 -40.04 -41.16 10.40
CA LEU A 13 -39.24 -40.43 9.44
C LEU A 13 -39.72 -38.97 9.39
N GLY A 14 -38.82 -37.99 9.38
CA GLY A 14 -39.11 -36.68 8.78
C GLY A 14 -38.75 -35.43 9.58
N ALA A 15 -37.96 -34.58 8.90
CA ALA A 15 -37.90 -33.13 9.00
C ALA A 15 -36.86 -32.48 9.95
N ARG A 16 -35.89 -31.84 9.26
CA ARG A 16 -35.15 -30.60 9.60
C ARG A 16 -33.92 -30.72 10.51
N GLY A 17 -32.75 -30.75 9.86
CA GLY A 17 -31.49 -30.36 10.48
C GLY A 17 -30.32 -30.36 9.49
N ALA A 18 -29.49 -29.32 9.57
CA ALA A 18 -28.20 -29.09 8.89
C ALA A 18 -28.26 -28.48 7.47
N GLY A 19 -28.17 -27.15 7.42
CA GLY A 19 -27.94 -26.38 6.20
C GLY A 19 -26.63 -26.77 5.53
N GLU A 20 -26.74 -27.31 4.32
CA GLU A 20 -25.64 -27.46 3.38
C GLU A 20 -25.05 -26.08 3.04
N ARG A 21 -23.81 -25.84 3.45
CA ARG A 21 -23.00 -24.73 2.95
C ARG A 21 -22.61 -25.04 1.51
N ARG A 22 -23.49 -24.70 0.56
CA ARG A 22 -23.21 -24.70 -0.87
C ARG A 22 -22.16 -23.63 -1.16
N LEU A 23 -20.95 -24.04 -1.56
CA LEU A 23 -19.99 -23.13 -2.21
C LEU A 23 -20.66 -22.60 -3.49
N PRO A 24 -20.66 -21.28 -3.76
CA PRO A 24 -21.19 -20.77 -5.02
C PRO A 24 -20.27 -21.21 -6.16
N GLN A 25 -20.71 -22.21 -6.92
CA GLN A 25 -20.06 -22.67 -8.13
C GLN A 25 -20.46 -21.72 -9.27
N ILE A 26 -19.50 -20.98 -9.83
CA ILE A 26 -19.74 -20.06 -10.95
C ILE A 26 -19.52 -20.83 -12.25
N ASP A 27 -20.55 -21.51 -12.74
CA ASP A 27 -20.52 -22.24 -14.02
C ASP A 27 -21.04 -21.37 -15.18
N ASN A 28 -20.42 -20.21 -15.43
CA ASN A 28 -20.75 -19.41 -16.61
C ASN A 28 -19.48 -18.95 -17.37
N PRO A 29 -19.14 -19.59 -18.51
CA PRO A 29 -17.95 -19.26 -19.27
C PRO A 29 -17.96 -17.86 -19.90
N LEU A 30 -19.14 -17.21 -20.04
CA LEU A 30 -19.21 -15.82 -20.51
C LEU A 30 -18.84 -14.81 -19.41
N LEU A 31 -19.01 -15.15 -18.13
CA LEU A 31 -18.51 -14.35 -17.01
C LEU A 31 -16.98 -14.43 -16.89
N ILE A 32 -16.36 -15.54 -17.31
CA ILE A 32 -14.91 -15.71 -17.36
C ILE A 32 -14.31 -14.94 -18.57
N ALA A 33 -15.02 -14.91 -19.70
CA ALA A 33 -14.56 -14.21 -20.90
C ALA A 33 -14.55 -12.68 -20.79
N ALA A 34 -15.38 -12.09 -19.92
CA ALA A 34 -15.39 -10.65 -19.66
C ALA A 34 -14.17 -10.13 -18.86
N VAL A 35 -13.34 -11.03 -18.33
CA VAL A 35 -12.09 -10.71 -17.62
C VAL A 35 -10.93 -10.39 -18.58
N GLY A 36 -11.08 -10.68 -19.87
CA GLY A 36 -9.97 -10.65 -20.84
C GLY A 36 -9.65 -9.32 -21.52
N VAL A 37 -10.46 -8.26 -21.39
CA VAL A 37 -10.22 -6.97 -22.08
C VAL A 37 -10.56 -5.82 -21.14
N GLY A 38 -9.54 -5.30 -20.44
CA GLY A 38 -9.64 -4.11 -19.58
C GLY A 38 -8.98 -4.27 -18.22
N ALA A 39 -7.66 -4.51 -18.17
CA ALA A 39 -6.92 -4.70 -16.92
C ALA A 39 -6.50 -3.39 -16.20
N MET A 40 -7.08 -2.25 -16.57
CA MET A 40 -6.91 -0.99 -15.84
C MET A 40 -8.28 -0.53 -15.36
N GLY A 41 -8.55 -0.65 -14.05
CA GLY A 41 -9.76 -0.07 -13.47
C GLY A 41 -10.33 -0.68 -12.19
N VAL A 42 -9.71 -1.68 -11.57
CA VAL A 42 -10.29 -2.31 -10.34
C VAL A 42 -9.57 -1.91 -9.04
N GLY A 43 -8.39 -1.27 -9.10
CA GLY A 43 -7.64 -0.86 -7.90
C GLY A 43 -8.22 0.35 -7.16
N ALA A 44 -8.59 1.41 -7.88
CA ALA A 44 -9.03 2.67 -7.27
C ALA A 44 -10.45 2.57 -6.66
N ALA A 45 -11.34 1.77 -7.26
CA ALA A 45 -12.72 1.64 -6.79
C ALA A 45 -12.87 0.80 -5.51
N VAL A 46 -11.96 -0.15 -5.26
CA VAL A 46 -12.04 -1.02 -4.06
C VAL A 46 -11.55 -0.29 -2.80
N ARG A 47 -10.66 0.69 -2.93
CA ARG A 47 -10.07 1.36 -1.75
C ARG A 47 -11.01 2.37 -1.08
N ARG A 48 -12.06 2.83 -1.78
CA ARG A 48 -13.08 3.75 -1.23
C ARG A 48 -14.05 3.10 -0.23
N LEU A 49 -13.94 1.78 -0.03
CA LEU A 49 -14.79 1.01 0.88
C LEU A 49 -14.09 0.56 2.18
N ARG A 50 -12.85 1.01 2.46
CA ARG A 50 -12.28 0.81 3.79
C ARG A 50 -12.99 1.74 4.77
N PRO A 51 -13.74 1.21 5.76
CA PRO A 51 -14.38 2.05 6.77
C PRO A 51 -13.32 2.85 7.51
N GLY A 52 -13.53 4.16 7.62
CA GLY A 52 -12.70 5.06 8.42
C GLY A 52 -12.78 4.69 9.90
N GLY A 53 -12.02 3.67 10.30
CA GLY A 53 -11.57 3.53 11.68
C GLY A 53 -10.67 4.72 12.03
N ARG A 54 -10.56 5.03 13.32
CA ARG A 54 -9.56 6.00 13.84
C ARG A 54 -8.24 5.81 13.08
N GLY A 55 -7.79 6.84 12.34
CA GLY A 55 -6.72 6.70 11.34
C GLY A 55 -5.53 5.92 11.88
N GLY A 56 -5.12 4.88 11.15
CA GLY A 56 -4.02 4.01 11.51
C GLY A 56 -2.67 4.63 11.21
N ARG A 57 -1.63 3.79 11.27
CA ARG A 57 -0.26 4.16 10.90
C ARG A 57 -0.13 4.64 9.44
N PRO A 58 -0.73 3.97 8.42
CA PRO A 58 -0.65 4.45 7.04
C PRO A 58 -1.19 5.86 6.84
N GLU A 59 -2.29 6.22 7.50
CA GLU A 59 -2.86 7.56 7.42
C GLU A 59 -1.93 8.62 8.03
N ARG A 60 -1.22 8.31 9.12
CA ARG A 60 -0.22 9.22 9.71
C ARG A 60 0.99 9.41 8.81
N PHE A 61 1.50 8.34 8.20
CA PHE A 61 2.55 8.45 7.18
C PHE A 61 2.08 9.27 5.98
N ALA A 62 0.86 9.05 5.49
CA ALA A 62 0.31 9.86 4.40
C ALA A 62 0.25 11.35 4.75
N GLN A 63 -0.12 11.71 5.99
CA GLN A 63 -0.09 13.12 6.44
C GLN A 63 1.33 13.70 6.46
N TRP A 64 2.33 12.93 6.89
CA TRP A 64 3.72 13.40 6.91
C TRP A 64 4.30 13.56 5.50
N VAL A 65 4.04 12.61 4.61
CA VAL A 65 4.47 12.68 3.22
C VAL A 65 3.79 13.84 2.50
N HIS A 66 2.48 14.04 2.73
CA HIS A 66 1.78 15.19 2.15
C HIS A 66 2.41 16.51 2.62
N LYS A 67 2.72 16.63 3.91
CA LYS A 67 3.40 17.80 4.46
C LYS A 67 4.81 17.99 3.88
N SER A 68 5.56 16.92 3.65
CA SER A 68 6.91 17.00 3.11
C SER A 68 6.93 17.47 1.67
N LEU A 69 5.92 17.13 0.86
CA LEU A 69 5.87 17.60 -0.53
C LEU A 69 5.82 19.14 -0.62
N GLY A 70 5.25 19.84 0.36
CA GLY A 70 5.27 21.30 0.45
C GLY A 70 6.65 21.90 0.74
N THR A 71 7.69 21.09 0.97
CA THR A 71 9.08 21.58 1.08
C THR A 71 9.84 21.51 -0.24
N VAL A 72 9.26 20.88 -1.27
CA VAL A 72 9.80 20.96 -2.63
C VAL A 72 9.66 22.41 -3.09
N SER A 73 10.66 22.95 -3.79
CA SER A 73 10.74 24.38 -4.17
C SER A 73 9.80 24.75 -5.33
N VAL A 74 8.53 24.36 -5.21
CA VAL A 74 7.39 24.72 -6.06
C VAL A 74 6.28 25.27 -5.17
N GLY A 75 5.45 26.18 -5.67
CA GLY A 75 4.34 26.70 -4.87
C GLY A 75 3.29 25.61 -4.60
N ASP A 76 2.56 25.68 -3.47
CA ASP A 76 1.50 24.69 -3.13
C ASP A 76 0.50 24.46 -4.28
N ALA A 77 0.09 25.54 -4.95
CA ALA A 77 -0.82 25.47 -6.09
C ALA A 77 -0.23 24.75 -7.31
N GLU A 78 1.09 24.84 -7.50
CA GLU A 78 1.81 24.12 -8.57
C GLU A 78 1.96 22.65 -8.21
N LEU A 79 2.24 22.36 -6.95
CA LEU A 79 2.29 21.00 -6.44
C LEU A 79 0.93 20.29 -6.60
N ASP A 80 -0.18 20.92 -6.23
CA ASP A 80 -1.55 20.40 -6.42
C ASP A 80 -1.93 20.24 -7.91
N ALA A 81 -1.30 21.05 -8.78
CA ALA A 81 -1.45 20.92 -10.23
C ALA A 81 -0.67 19.73 -10.81
N ILE A 82 0.31 19.20 -10.08
CA ILE A 82 1.18 18.11 -10.53
C ILE A 82 0.82 16.81 -9.83
N VAL A 83 0.83 16.77 -8.50
CA VAL A 83 0.51 15.60 -7.69
C VAL A 83 -1.00 15.50 -7.52
N ARG A 84 -1.64 14.58 -8.24
CA ARG A 84 -3.10 14.43 -8.26
C ARG A 84 -3.62 13.49 -7.19
N ASP A 85 -2.81 12.50 -6.82
CA ASP A 85 -3.16 11.55 -5.76
C ASP A 85 -1.88 10.98 -5.14
N MET A 86 -2.03 10.39 -3.96
CA MET A 86 -0.95 9.71 -3.27
C MET A 86 -1.50 8.52 -2.49
N THR A 87 -0.77 7.41 -2.55
CA THR A 87 -1.03 6.27 -1.69
C THR A 87 0.17 5.98 -0.80
N VAL A 88 -0.11 5.65 0.46
CA VAL A 88 0.90 5.20 1.40
C VAL A 88 0.44 3.90 2.03
N ASP A 89 1.31 2.91 2.00
CA ASP A 89 1.12 1.60 2.61
C ASP A 89 2.30 1.27 3.52
N VAL A 90 1.99 0.82 4.74
CA VAL A 90 3.00 0.36 5.71
C VAL A 90 2.83 -1.14 5.88
N LEU A 91 3.81 -1.90 5.42
CA LEU A 91 3.82 -3.34 5.40
C LEU A 91 4.73 -3.85 6.51
N GLU A 92 4.12 -4.37 7.57
CA GLU A 92 4.81 -4.98 8.70
C GLU A 92 4.66 -6.50 8.63
N GLY A 93 5.79 -7.21 8.54
CA GLY A 93 5.84 -8.66 8.50
C GLY A 93 6.62 -9.22 9.68
N PHE A 94 6.21 -10.37 10.21
CA PHE A 94 6.91 -11.01 11.32
C PHE A 94 8.37 -11.33 10.92
N GLY A 95 9.33 -10.83 11.71
CA GLY A 95 10.77 -11.02 11.48
C GLY A 95 11.34 -10.28 10.26
N LYS A 96 10.55 -9.40 9.61
CA LYS A 96 11.01 -8.55 8.49
C LYS A 96 11.00 -7.09 8.91
N LEU A 97 11.90 -6.31 8.32
CA LEU A 97 11.87 -4.86 8.44
C LEU A 97 10.56 -4.32 7.86
N PRO A 98 9.90 -3.35 8.52
CA PRO A 98 8.75 -2.68 7.93
C PRO A 98 9.13 -2.02 6.60
N LEU A 99 8.26 -2.16 5.61
CA LEU A 99 8.37 -1.48 4.33
C LEU A 99 7.32 -0.38 4.27
N VAL A 100 7.74 0.85 4.03
CA VAL A 100 6.84 1.95 3.69
C VAL A 100 6.88 2.14 2.18
N SER A 101 5.72 1.95 1.54
CA SER A 101 5.54 2.19 0.11
C SER A 101 4.78 3.49 -0.08
N VAL A 102 5.31 4.38 -0.89
CA VAL A 102 4.68 5.64 -1.31
C VAL A 102 4.58 5.65 -2.82
N ASP A 103 3.36 5.77 -3.33
CA ASP A 103 3.11 6.01 -4.75
C ASP A 103 2.53 7.42 -4.90
N LEU A 104 3.22 8.27 -5.67
CA LEU A 104 2.74 9.58 -6.06
C LEU A 104 2.20 9.49 -7.48
N TYR A 105 0.95 9.91 -7.67
CA TYR A 105 0.32 9.97 -8.97
C TYR A 105 0.46 11.39 -9.50
N VAL A 106 1.24 11.55 -10.57
CA VAL A 106 1.63 12.86 -11.11
C VAL A 106 1.11 13.05 -12.53
N ASP A 107 0.78 14.29 -12.85
CA ASP A 107 0.46 14.76 -14.20
C ASP A 107 1.74 15.11 -14.94
N ASP A 108 2.33 14.13 -15.64
CA ASP A 108 3.60 14.28 -16.36
C ASP A 108 3.49 15.03 -17.70
N ASP A 109 2.26 15.33 -18.13
CA ASP A 109 1.98 16.22 -19.28
C ASP A 109 1.85 17.69 -18.86
N SER A 110 1.84 17.99 -17.55
CA SER A 110 1.78 19.35 -17.03
C SER A 110 3.01 20.14 -17.49
N PRO A 111 2.86 21.42 -17.91
CA PRO A 111 4.01 22.27 -18.26
C PRO A 111 4.91 22.58 -17.06
N LEU A 112 4.44 22.31 -15.85
CA LEU A 112 5.21 22.47 -14.60
C LEU A 112 6.04 21.21 -14.28
N TRP A 113 5.76 20.09 -14.94
CA TRP A 113 6.48 18.83 -14.73
C TRP A 113 7.89 18.89 -15.30
N THR A 114 8.87 18.41 -14.53
CA THR A 114 10.22 18.15 -14.99
C THR A 114 10.77 16.89 -14.31
N SER A 115 11.73 16.22 -14.94
CA SER A 115 12.39 15.07 -14.31
C SER A 115 13.16 15.45 -13.04
N VAL A 116 13.69 16.68 -12.98
CA VAL A 116 14.35 17.22 -11.79
C VAL A 116 13.36 17.35 -10.65
N LEU A 117 12.18 17.92 -10.92
CA LEU A 117 11.13 18.03 -9.91
C LEU A 117 10.67 16.66 -9.39
N GLY A 118 10.51 15.68 -10.29
CA GLY A 118 10.18 14.31 -9.90
C GLY A 118 11.25 13.68 -9.00
N HIS A 119 12.53 13.90 -9.33
CA HIS A 119 13.66 13.47 -8.49
C HIS A 119 13.61 14.11 -7.10
N ASP A 120 13.43 15.43 -7.03
CA ASP A 120 13.33 16.18 -5.77
C ASP A 120 12.16 15.69 -4.90
N MET A 121 11.00 15.41 -5.52
CA MET A 121 9.84 14.84 -4.83
C MET A 121 10.17 13.48 -4.21
N LEU A 122 10.79 12.58 -4.99
CA LEU A 122 11.20 11.25 -4.49
C LEU A 122 12.21 11.37 -3.35
N GLU A 123 13.18 12.27 -3.46
CA GLU A 123 14.20 12.48 -2.44
C GLU A 123 13.58 12.99 -1.12
N VAL A 124 12.80 14.07 -1.19
CA VAL A 124 12.15 14.69 -0.02
C VAL A 124 11.22 13.71 0.69
N VAL A 125 10.42 12.96 -0.07
CA VAL A 125 9.51 11.95 0.49
C VAL A 125 10.28 10.81 1.13
N SER A 126 11.33 10.30 0.47
CA SER A 126 12.12 9.19 0.99
C SER A 126 12.84 9.57 2.30
N GLU A 127 13.41 10.77 2.35
CA GLU A 127 14.04 11.30 3.56
C GLU A 127 13.02 11.44 4.69
N HIS A 128 11.83 11.99 4.43
CA HIS A 128 10.81 12.17 5.46
C HIS A 128 10.24 10.84 5.97
N VAL A 129 10.05 9.86 5.09
CA VAL A 129 9.65 8.51 5.49
C VAL A 129 10.74 7.85 6.32
N TRP A 130 12.01 7.98 5.93
CA TRP A 130 13.14 7.47 6.71
C TRP A 130 13.20 8.12 8.11
N ASN A 131 13.03 9.44 8.17
CA ASN A 131 13.03 10.25 9.39
C ASN A 131 11.68 10.28 10.12
N ASN A 132 10.77 9.34 9.84
CA ASN A 132 9.49 9.29 10.52
C ASN A 132 9.68 9.13 12.05
N PRO A 133 8.78 9.66 12.90
CA PRO A 133 8.89 9.62 14.36
C PRO A 133 8.30 8.35 15.02
N GLU A 134 7.87 7.35 14.25
CA GLU A 134 7.11 6.21 14.76
C GLU A 134 7.85 4.88 14.77
N ILE A 135 8.50 4.55 13.65
CA ILE A 135 9.15 3.27 13.43
C ILE A 135 10.45 3.49 12.68
N ALA A 136 11.55 3.00 13.24
CA ALA A 136 12.82 2.90 12.56
C ALA A 136 13.56 1.65 13.04
N PRO A 137 14.38 1.03 12.20
CA PRO A 137 14.56 1.32 10.76
C PRO A 137 13.37 0.88 9.89
N VAL A 138 13.20 1.54 8.74
CA VAL A 138 12.24 1.15 7.69
C VAL A 138 12.94 1.03 6.34
N ALA A 139 12.49 0.10 5.51
CA ALA A 139 12.79 0.12 4.08
C ALA A 139 11.78 1.06 3.38
N VAL A 140 12.19 1.69 2.29
CA VAL A 140 11.37 2.67 1.57
C VAL A 140 11.25 2.30 0.10
N ARG A 141 10.02 2.28 -0.41
CA ARG A 141 9.72 2.22 -1.84
C ARG A 141 8.98 3.49 -2.23
N GLY A 142 9.61 4.36 -3.02
CA GLY A 142 9.00 5.52 -3.62
C GLY A 142 8.79 5.30 -5.12
N ARG A 143 7.62 5.65 -5.63
CA ARG A 143 7.30 5.57 -7.07
C ARG A 143 6.55 6.81 -7.53
N LEU A 144 6.91 7.29 -8.71
CA LEU A 144 6.15 8.29 -9.47
C LEU A 144 5.40 7.58 -10.58
N LEU A 145 4.09 7.70 -10.59
CA LEU A 145 3.19 7.07 -11.55
C LEU A 145 2.46 8.15 -12.34
N SER A 146 2.41 8.04 -13.66
CA SER A 146 1.60 8.95 -14.48
C SER A 146 0.11 8.72 -14.19
N VAL A 147 -0.64 9.80 -14.00
CA VAL A 147 -2.11 9.74 -13.86
C VAL A 147 -2.81 9.42 -15.18
N ASN A 148 -2.14 9.66 -16.32
CA ASN A 148 -2.75 9.55 -17.64
C ASN A 148 -2.80 8.10 -18.13
N ASP A 149 -1.73 7.34 -17.90
CA ASP A 149 -1.60 5.96 -18.39
C ASP A 149 -1.17 4.94 -17.30
N GLY A 150 -0.93 5.38 -16.07
CA GLY A 150 -0.50 4.53 -14.96
C GLY A 150 0.95 4.03 -15.07
N ARG A 151 1.72 4.54 -16.04
CA ARG A 151 3.13 4.17 -16.24
C ARG A 151 3.98 4.64 -15.07
N GLN A 152 4.95 3.82 -14.65
CA GLN A 152 5.98 4.24 -13.71
C GLN A 152 6.98 5.15 -14.42
N ILE A 153 7.06 6.39 -13.97
CA ILE A 153 7.93 7.44 -14.53
C ILE A 153 9.30 7.37 -13.88
N ALA A 154 9.34 7.17 -12.55
CA ALA A 154 10.56 7.05 -11.77
C ALA A 154 10.31 6.25 -10.49
N ASP A 155 11.39 5.71 -9.93
CA ASP A 155 11.42 5.01 -8.66
C ASP A 155 12.74 5.28 -7.93
N MET A 156 13.06 4.50 -6.91
CA MET A 156 14.26 4.64 -6.10
C MET A 156 15.58 4.51 -6.90
N GLU A 157 15.61 3.82 -8.03
CA GLU A 157 16.79 3.78 -8.90
C GLU A 157 17.11 5.16 -9.50
N ALA A 158 16.10 6.02 -9.67
CA ALA A 158 16.31 7.40 -10.11
C ALA A 158 17.07 8.26 -9.08
N LEU A 159 17.06 7.84 -7.81
CA LEU A 159 17.88 8.42 -6.74
C LEU A 159 19.28 7.77 -6.66
N GLY A 160 19.54 6.71 -7.41
CA GLY A 160 20.80 5.98 -7.41
C GLY A 160 20.87 4.81 -6.42
N PHE A 161 19.72 4.33 -5.91
CA PHE A 161 19.67 3.08 -5.14
C PHE A 161 19.76 1.85 -6.06
N ASP A 162 20.20 0.72 -5.50
CA ASP A 162 20.42 -0.55 -6.24
C ASP A 162 19.13 -1.22 -6.75
N GLY A 163 17.96 -0.66 -6.48
CA GLY A 163 16.67 -1.15 -6.96
C GLY A 163 15.50 -0.32 -6.46
N GLU A 164 14.28 -0.76 -6.78
CA GLU A 164 13.03 -0.06 -6.43
C GLU A 164 12.78 0.13 -4.92
N ILE A 165 13.52 -0.57 -4.06
CA ILE A 165 13.39 -0.48 -2.60
C ILE A 165 14.73 -0.07 -2.01
N ALA A 166 14.79 1.12 -1.42
CA ALA A 166 15.93 1.56 -0.64
C ALA A 166 15.96 0.85 0.72
N ARG A 167 17.09 0.20 1.02
CA ARG A 167 17.26 -0.54 2.28
C ARG A 167 17.72 0.43 3.37
N PRO A 168 17.53 0.09 4.66
CA PRO A 168 17.98 0.95 5.75
C PRO A 168 19.47 1.30 5.72
N ALA A 169 20.33 0.42 5.23
CA ALA A 169 21.76 0.70 5.09
C ALA A 169 22.01 1.82 4.07
N ASP A 170 21.39 1.72 2.89
CA ASP A 170 21.51 2.71 1.81
C ASP A 170 20.90 4.06 2.23
N LEU A 171 19.76 4.02 2.93
CA LEU A 171 19.10 5.20 3.48
C LEU A 171 19.95 5.87 4.58
N PHE A 172 20.61 5.07 5.42
CA PHE A 172 21.54 5.60 6.42
C PHE A 172 22.77 6.23 5.77
N GLU A 173 23.34 5.61 4.74
CA GLU A 173 24.47 6.19 4.01
C GLU A 173 24.08 7.54 3.37
N ARG A 174 22.87 7.64 2.81
CA ARG A 174 22.40 8.85 2.14
C ARG A 174 21.94 9.95 3.10
N PHE A 175 21.12 9.62 4.09
CA PHE A 175 20.41 10.59 4.94
C PHE A 175 20.91 10.61 6.40
N GLY A 176 21.79 9.68 6.76
CA GLY A 176 22.25 9.51 8.13
C GLY A 176 21.24 8.81 9.05
N PRO A 177 21.45 8.86 10.38
CA PRO A 177 20.60 8.18 11.36
C PRO A 177 19.18 8.75 11.38
N PRO A 178 18.14 7.89 11.42
CA PRO A 178 16.76 8.34 11.39
C PRO A 178 16.39 9.04 12.71
N ALA A 179 15.50 10.04 12.64
CA ALA A 179 15.07 10.78 13.83
C ALA A 179 14.45 9.92 14.94
N SER A 180 13.79 8.81 14.58
CA SER A 180 13.17 7.86 15.53
C SER A 180 14.15 7.04 16.35
N ASP A 181 15.38 6.82 15.87
CA ASP A 181 16.35 5.96 16.56
C ASP A 181 17.72 6.65 16.71
N PRO A 182 17.91 7.41 17.81
CA PRO A 182 19.18 8.05 18.12
C PRO A 182 20.32 7.05 18.37
N THR A 183 20.05 5.76 18.61
CA THR A 183 21.09 4.76 18.92
C THR A 183 21.95 4.42 17.71
N TRP A 184 21.55 4.82 16.50
CA TRP A 184 22.35 4.70 15.28
C TRP A 184 23.47 5.74 15.18
N ARG A 185 23.58 6.63 16.18
CA ARG A 185 24.64 7.66 16.27
C ARG A 185 25.92 7.17 16.99
N SER A 186 25.95 5.94 17.50
CA SER A 186 27.05 5.42 18.34
C SER A 186 27.98 4.46 17.62
#